data_AF-A0A956BCW4-F1
#
_entry.id   AF-A0A956BCW4-F1
#
_cell.length_a   1.000
_cell.length_b   1.000
_cell.length_c   1.000
_cell.angle_alpha   90.00
_cell.angle_beta   90.00
_cell.angle_gamma   90.00
#
_symmetry.space_group_name_H-M   'P 1'
#
loop_
_entity.id
_entity.type
_entity.pdbx_description
1 polymer ?
#
loop_
_entity_poly.entity_id
_entity_poly.type
_entity_poly.pdbx_seq_one_letter_code
_entity_poly.pdbx_strand_id
1 'polypeptide(L)'
;SDRVVYADSRGQYRLERVPARPTALEVGAAGYQPTVFEKPRLPREPKVQWDVELEPVEGVYGVIVANGRPVPDAWVSLRPKGQQRRILHGRADRGGRFALAWPEEDGVYTLAAFSSMHGRKEIDVSEPGEVTVELPGGGYLQGRVVDTDGRPVPSFSLSAGPMTFRAGGPPAQSFDNANGHFRLGPMAAGRTQLWAAAEGYQPGEVKSVVVEEGLVTSGIVVTLEPSTYLTGTVTDAQTGRPVVGALVLPAEWRAAALAEAVGGYTDEQGRYRLTALPGQRTSIKVSANGYRPLVVGGVEGAGDGEAVRDFSLMPQPEGERPATELTGIGAVLRPHREGVMLGAIVDGGPASARLRRGDVIVMVDGESVRNDVGKAAQAIRGEIGTDVVLWVKRGGRGEPQRVVITRDRVTMPNPHAPRN
;
A
#
# COMPACT_ATOMS: atom_id res chain seq x y z
N SER A 1 -17.49 -16.43 -15.66
CA SER A 1 -16.62 -17.53 -16.11
C SER A 1 -15.92 -17.09 -17.38
N ASP A 2 -14.60 -16.94 -17.31
CA ASP A 2 -13.80 -16.48 -18.43
C ASP A 2 -13.71 -17.58 -19.49
N ARG A 3 -14.08 -17.27 -20.73
CA ARG A 3 -14.02 -18.20 -21.86
C ARG A 3 -12.95 -17.70 -22.83
N VAL A 4 -11.87 -18.47 -22.97
CA VAL A 4 -10.86 -18.23 -24.00
C VAL A 4 -11.25 -19.04 -25.24
N VAL A 5 -11.23 -18.40 -26.40
CA VAL A 5 -11.45 -19.03 -27.70
C VAL A 5 -10.30 -18.62 -28.62
N TYR A 6 -9.81 -19.57 -29.41
CA TYR A 6 -8.76 -19.32 -30.39
C TYR A 6 -9.39 -19.13 -31.77
N ALA A 7 -8.89 -18.14 -32.50
CA ALA A 7 -9.20 -18.00 -33.92
C ALA A 7 -8.50 -19.11 -34.72
N ASP A 8 -9.11 -19.53 -35.83
CA ASP A 8 -8.50 -20.46 -36.77
C ASP A 8 -7.40 -19.78 -37.62
N SER A 9 -6.78 -20.54 -38.53
CA SER A 9 -5.73 -20.03 -39.42
C SER A 9 -6.21 -18.97 -40.41
N ARG A 10 -7.52 -18.72 -40.50
CA ARG A 10 -8.13 -17.66 -41.31
C ARG A 10 -8.59 -16.48 -40.45
N GLY A 11 -8.26 -16.46 -39.15
CA GLY A 11 -8.68 -15.44 -38.20
C GLY A 11 -10.14 -15.55 -37.76
N GLN A 12 -10.84 -16.63 -38.12
CA GLN A 12 -12.24 -16.81 -37.74
C GLN A 12 -12.36 -17.40 -36.34
N TYR A 13 -13.24 -16.84 -35.53
CA TYR A 13 -13.50 -17.31 -34.17
C TYR A 13 -15.01 -17.39 -33.91
N ARG A 14 -15.40 -18.17 -32.89
CA ARG A 14 -16.80 -18.29 -32.49
C ARG A 14 -16.94 -18.29 -30.97
N LEU A 15 -17.50 -17.22 -30.45
CA LEU A 15 -17.89 -17.13 -29.04
C LEU A 15 -19.34 -17.57 -28.90
N GLU A 16 -19.57 -18.59 -28.08
CA GLU A 16 -20.92 -19.05 -27.76
C GLU A 16 -21.37 -18.57 -26.38
N ARG A 17 -22.68 -18.37 -26.21
CA ARG A 17 -23.30 -17.95 -24.94
C ARG A 17 -22.66 -16.68 -24.37
N VAL A 18 -22.32 -15.73 -25.22
CA VAL A 18 -21.82 -14.42 -24.80
C VAL A 18 -22.91 -13.72 -24.00
N PRO A 19 -22.63 -13.20 -22.78
CA PRO A 19 -23.62 -12.47 -22.01
C PRO A 19 -24.19 -11.30 -22.81
N ALA A 20 -25.47 -10.97 -22.63
CA ALA A 20 -26.09 -9.82 -23.31
C ALA A 20 -25.44 -8.47 -22.93
N ARG A 21 -24.68 -8.45 -21.83
CA ARG A 21 -23.89 -7.30 -21.34
C ARG A 21 -22.51 -7.81 -20.91
N PRO A 22 -21.60 -8.07 -21.85
CA PRO A 22 -20.23 -8.43 -21.51
C PRO A 22 -19.55 -7.25 -20.80
N THR A 23 -18.68 -7.55 -19.83
CA THR A 23 -17.91 -6.53 -19.11
C THR A 23 -16.67 -6.10 -19.90
N ALA A 24 -16.05 -7.03 -20.63
CA ALA A 24 -14.97 -6.77 -21.57
C ALA A 24 -14.87 -7.88 -22.63
N LEU A 25 -14.24 -7.56 -23.76
CA LEU A 25 -13.71 -8.52 -24.73
C LEU A 25 -12.23 -8.20 -24.93
N GLU A 26 -11.37 -9.20 -24.84
CA GLU A 26 -9.91 -9.03 -24.99
C GLU A 26 -9.45 -9.89 -26.16
N VAL A 27 -8.70 -9.28 -27.07
CA VAL A 27 -8.22 -9.91 -28.30
C VAL A 27 -6.74 -9.65 -28.44
N GLY A 28 -5.97 -10.72 -28.61
CA GLY A 28 -4.52 -10.66 -28.75
C GLY A 28 -4.04 -11.68 -29.76
N ALA A 29 -3.00 -11.30 -30.51
CA ALA A 29 -2.29 -12.14 -31.45
C ALA A 29 -0.78 -11.88 -31.34
N ALA A 30 0.04 -12.88 -31.64
CA ALA A 30 1.50 -12.67 -31.68
C ALA A 30 1.84 -11.67 -32.79
N GLY A 31 2.71 -10.70 -32.48
CA GLY A 31 3.11 -9.62 -33.40
C GLY A 31 2.18 -8.41 -33.41
N TYR A 32 1.10 -8.42 -32.61
CA TYR A 32 0.13 -7.34 -32.54
C TYR A 32 -0.04 -6.82 -31.11
N GLN A 33 -0.43 -5.56 -30.98
CA GLN A 33 -0.80 -4.97 -29.70
C GLN A 33 -2.09 -5.63 -29.18
N PRO A 34 -2.10 -6.18 -27.94
CA PRO A 34 -3.34 -6.69 -27.36
C PRO A 34 -4.36 -5.57 -27.16
N THR A 35 -5.61 -5.84 -27.53
CA THR A 35 -6.70 -4.85 -27.49
C THR A 35 -7.81 -5.31 -26.55
N VAL A 36 -8.23 -4.44 -25.64
CA VAL A 36 -9.35 -4.67 -24.71
C VAL A 36 -10.50 -3.72 -25.04
N PHE A 37 -11.67 -4.30 -25.31
CA PHE A 37 -12.93 -3.58 -25.51
C PHE A 37 -13.75 -3.64 -24.22
N GLU A 38 -13.82 -2.54 -23.46
CA GLU A 38 -14.63 -2.46 -22.24
C GLU A 38 -16.12 -2.25 -22.54
N LYS A 39 -16.98 -2.93 -21.77
CA LYS A 39 -18.44 -2.93 -21.90
C LYS A 39 -18.93 -2.94 -23.36
N PRO A 40 -18.48 -3.92 -24.16
CA PRO A 40 -18.68 -3.84 -25.59
C PRO A 40 -20.17 -3.88 -25.95
N ARG A 41 -20.57 -2.99 -26.86
CA ARG A 41 -21.96 -2.89 -27.34
C ARG A 41 -22.21 -3.96 -28.40
N LEU A 42 -22.63 -5.13 -27.96
CA LEU A 42 -23.06 -6.21 -28.85
C LEU A 42 -24.51 -5.97 -29.32
N PRO A 43 -24.80 -6.15 -30.63
CA PRO A 43 -26.16 -6.23 -31.14
C PRO A 43 -26.97 -7.32 -30.42
N ARG A 44 -28.29 -7.11 -30.25
CA ARG A 44 -29.20 -8.08 -29.62
C ARG A 44 -29.65 -9.19 -30.57
N GLU A 45 -28.75 -9.67 -31.41
CA GLU A 45 -29.02 -10.73 -32.37
C GLU A 45 -28.46 -12.07 -31.87
N PRO A 46 -29.10 -13.20 -32.22
CA PRO A 46 -28.64 -14.53 -31.81
C PRO A 46 -27.27 -14.92 -32.37
N LYS A 47 -26.84 -14.26 -33.46
CA LYS A 47 -25.49 -14.35 -34.03
C LYS A 47 -25.07 -12.96 -34.49
N VAL A 48 -23.86 -12.56 -34.14
CA VAL A 48 -23.25 -11.30 -34.56
C VAL A 48 -21.92 -11.64 -35.21
N GLN A 49 -21.68 -11.13 -36.42
CA GLN A 49 -20.33 -11.05 -36.95
C GLN A 49 -19.68 -9.79 -36.40
N TRP A 50 -18.48 -9.95 -35.85
CA TRP A 50 -17.71 -8.83 -35.33
C TRP A 50 -16.25 -8.97 -35.73
N ASP A 51 -15.81 -8.09 -36.60
CA ASP A 51 -14.44 -8.02 -37.05
C ASP A 51 -13.61 -7.17 -36.07
N VAL A 52 -12.42 -7.68 -35.72
CA VAL A 52 -11.47 -7.02 -34.84
C VAL A 52 -10.17 -6.82 -35.60
N GLU A 53 -9.79 -5.57 -35.79
CA GLU A 53 -8.50 -5.19 -36.35
C GLU A 53 -7.50 -4.99 -35.22
N LEU A 54 -6.31 -5.57 -35.36
CA LEU A 54 -5.22 -5.43 -34.41
C LEU A 54 -4.08 -4.64 -35.05
N GLU A 55 -3.49 -3.73 -34.29
CA GLU A 55 -2.34 -2.96 -34.74
C GLU A 55 -1.05 -3.78 -34.60
N PRO A 56 -0.23 -3.90 -35.65
CA PRO A 56 1.05 -4.59 -35.56
C PRO A 56 2.01 -3.82 -34.66
N VAL A 57 2.88 -4.53 -33.95
CA VAL A 57 3.95 -3.93 -33.13
C VAL A 57 5.29 -4.17 -33.80
N GLU A 58 5.96 -3.08 -34.19
CA GLU A 58 7.40 -3.09 -34.48
C GLU A 58 8.17 -3.11 -33.16
N GLY A 59 8.37 -4.32 -32.61
CA GLY A 59 8.80 -4.46 -31.23
C GLY A 59 9.14 -5.86 -30.77
N VAL A 60 9.31 -6.02 -29.46
CA VAL A 60 9.42 -7.33 -28.80
C VAL A 60 8.05 -7.75 -28.34
N TYR A 61 7.63 -8.93 -28.74
CA TYR A 61 6.34 -9.50 -28.38
C TYR A 61 6.46 -10.99 -28.08
N GLY A 62 5.42 -11.59 -27.56
CA GLY A 62 5.36 -13.04 -27.39
C GLY A 62 4.52 -13.44 -26.19
N VAL A 63 4.88 -14.53 -25.53
CA VAL A 63 4.10 -15.13 -24.44
C VAL A 63 4.94 -15.33 -23.17
N ILE A 64 4.34 -15.04 -22.04
CA ILE A 64 4.87 -15.30 -20.71
C ILE A 64 4.21 -16.56 -20.18
N VAL A 65 5.02 -17.55 -19.83
CA VAL A 65 4.57 -18.85 -19.33
C VAL A 65 5.23 -19.20 -18.02
N ALA A 66 4.60 -20.06 -17.23
CA ALA A 66 5.19 -20.73 -16.08
C ALA A 66 4.69 -22.17 -16.03
N ASN A 67 5.60 -23.14 -15.98
CA ASN A 67 5.26 -24.58 -16.05
C ASN A 67 4.37 -24.91 -17.27
N GLY A 68 4.70 -24.32 -18.43
CA GLY A 68 3.95 -24.51 -19.68
C GLY A 68 2.54 -23.88 -19.72
N ARG A 69 2.13 -23.11 -18.71
CA ARG A 69 0.84 -22.41 -18.68
C ARG A 69 1.04 -20.89 -18.85
N PRO A 70 0.16 -20.19 -19.56
CA PRO A 70 0.23 -18.73 -19.65
C PRO A 70 0.13 -18.04 -18.29
N VAL A 71 0.89 -16.96 -18.09
CA VAL A 71 0.84 -16.12 -16.88
C VAL A 71 0.14 -14.80 -17.21
N PRO A 72 -1.15 -14.66 -16.87
CA PRO A 72 -1.88 -13.42 -17.10
C PRO A 72 -1.39 -12.30 -16.18
N ASP A 73 -1.60 -11.05 -16.60
CA ASP A 73 -1.27 -9.82 -15.85
C ASP A 73 0.21 -9.69 -15.43
N ALA A 74 1.08 -10.55 -15.96
CA ALA A 74 2.51 -10.48 -15.73
C ALA A 74 3.03 -9.12 -16.21
N TRP A 75 3.81 -8.46 -15.37
CA TRP A 75 4.42 -7.19 -15.72
C TRP A 75 5.63 -7.46 -16.59
N VAL A 76 5.74 -6.74 -17.71
CA VAL A 76 6.87 -6.83 -18.63
C VAL A 76 7.49 -5.46 -18.82
N SER A 77 8.81 -5.42 -18.94
CA SER A 77 9.53 -4.20 -19.21
C SER A 77 10.74 -4.42 -20.08
N LEU A 78 11.10 -3.40 -20.85
CA LEU A 78 12.28 -3.36 -21.70
C LEU A 78 13.12 -2.14 -21.32
N ARG A 79 14.41 -2.36 -21.06
CA ARG A 79 15.36 -1.30 -20.69
C ARG A 79 16.72 -1.49 -21.37
N PRO A 80 17.47 -0.43 -21.71
CA PRO A 80 18.82 -0.59 -22.21
C PRO A 80 19.68 -1.35 -21.20
N LYS A 81 20.47 -2.32 -21.67
CA LYS A 81 21.33 -3.13 -20.80
C LYS A 81 22.30 -2.24 -20.03
N GLY A 82 22.37 -2.45 -18.72
CA GLY A 82 23.23 -1.66 -17.82
C GLY A 82 22.75 -0.25 -17.48
N GLN A 83 21.62 0.22 -18.03
CA GLN A 83 21.05 1.53 -17.71
C GLN A 83 19.70 1.42 -16.98
N GLN A 84 19.33 2.50 -16.27
CA GLN A 84 18.04 2.62 -15.57
C GLN A 84 17.09 3.65 -16.19
N ARG A 85 17.51 4.38 -17.24
CA ARG A 85 16.88 5.65 -17.63
C ARG A 85 15.73 5.57 -18.65
N ARG A 86 15.59 4.49 -19.43
CA ARG A 86 14.45 4.28 -20.34
C ARG A 86 13.82 2.91 -20.07
N ILE A 87 12.58 2.91 -19.60
CA ILE A 87 11.83 1.70 -19.26
C ILE A 87 10.51 1.75 -20.02
N LEU A 88 10.41 0.99 -21.10
CA LEU A 88 9.11 0.65 -21.67
C LEU A 88 8.50 -0.43 -20.80
N HIS A 89 7.19 -0.37 -20.58
CA HIS A 89 6.48 -1.32 -19.74
C HIS A 89 5.13 -1.68 -20.34
N GLY A 90 4.66 -2.87 -19.99
CA GLY A 90 3.38 -3.41 -20.40
C GLY A 90 2.93 -4.48 -19.42
N ARG A 91 1.76 -5.06 -19.69
CA ARG A 91 1.25 -6.24 -18.99
C ARG A 91 0.89 -7.30 -20.00
N ALA A 92 1.06 -8.55 -19.61
CA ALA A 92 0.52 -9.65 -20.35
C ALA A 92 -1.00 -9.70 -20.27
N ASP A 93 -1.63 -10.04 -21.39
CA ASP A 93 -3.06 -10.30 -21.49
C ASP A 93 -3.45 -11.59 -20.73
N ARG A 94 -4.74 -11.93 -20.71
CA ARG A 94 -5.21 -13.19 -20.08
C ARG A 94 -4.59 -14.47 -20.64
N GLY A 95 -4.14 -14.43 -21.89
CA GLY A 95 -3.43 -15.51 -22.57
C GLY A 95 -1.91 -15.46 -22.38
N GLY A 96 -1.40 -14.64 -21.46
CA GLY A 96 0.03 -14.45 -21.19
C GLY A 96 0.76 -13.67 -22.28
N ARG A 97 0.07 -13.13 -23.29
CA ARG A 97 0.71 -12.47 -24.43
C ARG A 97 1.03 -11.02 -24.12
N PHE A 98 2.15 -10.54 -24.62
CA PHE A 98 2.57 -9.14 -24.45
C PHE A 98 3.18 -8.60 -25.75
N ALA A 99 3.22 -7.28 -25.86
CA ALA A 99 3.93 -6.56 -26.91
C ALA A 99 4.49 -5.24 -26.35
N LEU A 100 5.75 -4.93 -26.68
CA LEU A 100 6.43 -3.68 -26.35
C LEU A 100 7.10 -3.14 -27.60
N ALA A 101 6.90 -1.86 -27.90
CA ALA A 101 7.56 -1.20 -29.03
C ALA A 101 9.09 -1.29 -28.92
N TRP A 102 9.76 -1.41 -30.07
CA TRP A 102 11.22 -1.34 -30.10
C TRP A 102 11.67 0.11 -29.89
N PRO A 103 12.69 0.37 -29.06
CA PRO A 103 13.23 1.71 -28.94
C PRO A 103 14.01 2.11 -30.20
N GLU A 104 13.98 3.39 -30.58
CA GLU A 104 14.68 3.91 -31.77
C GLU A 104 16.21 3.76 -31.75
N GLU A 105 16.80 3.46 -30.60
CA GLU A 105 18.26 3.35 -30.48
C GLU A 105 18.67 1.89 -30.63
N ASP A 106 19.67 1.65 -31.48
CA ASP A 106 20.29 0.34 -31.58
C ASP A 106 20.99 -0.02 -30.27
N GLY A 107 20.88 -1.29 -29.85
CA GLY A 107 21.58 -1.78 -28.68
C GLY A 107 21.01 -3.06 -28.12
N VAL A 108 21.66 -3.54 -27.05
CA VAL A 108 21.16 -4.67 -26.27
C VAL A 108 20.23 -4.14 -25.18
N TYR A 109 19.03 -4.69 -25.13
CA TYR A 109 18.02 -4.39 -24.13
C TYR A 109 17.80 -5.60 -23.23
N THR A 110 17.54 -5.34 -21.96
CA THR A 110 17.10 -6.37 -21.02
C THR A 110 15.58 -6.33 -20.95
N LEU A 111 14.94 -7.41 -21.41
CA LEU A 111 13.52 -7.69 -21.20
C LEU A 111 13.36 -8.37 -19.84
N ALA A 112 12.60 -7.76 -18.94
CA ALA A 112 12.29 -8.32 -17.63
C ALA A 112 10.79 -8.57 -17.49
N ALA A 113 10.43 -9.78 -17.07
CA ALA A 113 9.06 -10.16 -16.76
C ALA A 113 8.94 -10.70 -15.32
N PHE A 114 7.84 -10.43 -14.65
CA PHE A 114 7.52 -11.00 -13.33
C PHE A 114 6.02 -10.97 -13.06
N SER A 115 5.56 -11.74 -12.07
CA SER A 115 4.21 -11.58 -11.53
C SER A 115 4.22 -11.65 -9.99
N SER A 116 3.09 -11.42 -9.34
CA SER A 116 2.98 -11.61 -7.88
C SER A 116 3.13 -13.08 -7.46
N MET A 117 2.78 -14.01 -8.36
CA MET A 117 2.76 -15.45 -8.12
C MET A 117 4.03 -16.17 -8.59
N HIS A 118 4.79 -15.57 -9.51
CA HIS A 118 5.97 -16.15 -10.14
C HIS A 118 7.16 -15.19 -10.05
N GLY A 119 8.37 -15.74 -9.91
CA GLY A 119 9.57 -14.90 -9.78
C GLY A 119 9.88 -14.09 -11.04
N ARG A 120 10.93 -13.26 -10.94
CA ARG A 120 11.40 -12.41 -12.04
C ARG A 120 12.31 -13.20 -12.98
N LYS A 121 12.08 -13.06 -14.29
CA LYS A 121 12.99 -13.52 -15.34
C LYS A 121 13.52 -12.30 -16.11
N GLU A 122 14.82 -12.29 -16.40
CA GLU A 122 15.44 -11.33 -17.32
C GLU A 122 16.07 -12.09 -18.49
N ILE A 123 15.90 -11.56 -19.70
CA ILE A 123 16.58 -12.01 -20.91
C ILE A 123 17.09 -10.79 -21.66
N ASP A 124 18.21 -10.93 -22.36
CA ASP A 124 18.74 -9.88 -23.23
C ASP A 124 18.24 -10.10 -24.67
N VAL A 125 17.81 -9.02 -25.30
CA VAL A 125 17.30 -8.95 -26.68
C VAL A 125 18.03 -7.83 -27.42
N SER A 126 18.41 -8.07 -28.66
CA SER A 126 19.18 -7.11 -29.49
C SER A 126 18.45 -6.63 -30.73
N GLU A 127 17.29 -7.20 -31.03
CA GLU A 127 16.45 -6.85 -32.17
C GLU A 127 14.96 -7.09 -31.84
N PRO A 128 14.02 -6.45 -32.57
CA PRO A 128 12.60 -6.77 -32.49
C PRO A 128 12.33 -8.24 -32.84
N GLY A 129 11.30 -8.84 -32.24
CA GLY A 129 10.94 -10.22 -32.54
C GLY A 129 10.07 -10.90 -31.48
N GLU A 130 9.72 -12.15 -31.78
CA GLU A 130 8.95 -13.01 -30.87
C GLU A 130 9.85 -13.67 -29.82
N VAL A 131 9.45 -13.61 -28.55
CA VAL A 131 10.14 -14.27 -27.44
C VAL A 131 9.16 -15.00 -26.52
N THR A 132 9.56 -16.18 -26.05
CA THR A 132 8.85 -16.86 -24.95
C THR A 132 9.62 -16.61 -23.65
N VAL A 133 8.94 -16.06 -22.65
CA VAL A 133 9.54 -15.83 -21.31
C VAL A 133 8.97 -16.83 -20.33
N GLU A 134 9.80 -17.79 -19.92
CA GLU A 134 9.44 -18.73 -18.86
C GLU A 134 9.80 -18.15 -17.48
N LEU A 135 8.77 -17.81 -16.71
CA LEU A 135 8.94 -17.36 -15.34
C LEU A 135 9.24 -18.55 -14.42
N PRO A 136 10.16 -18.36 -13.46
CA PRO A 136 10.39 -19.34 -12.42
C PRO A 136 9.12 -19.62 -11.60
N GLY A 137 9.04 -20.81 -11.03
CA GLY A 137 7.92 -21.23 -10.20
C GLY A 137 7.70 -20.31 -8.99
N GLY A 138 6.48 -20.32 -8.46
CA GLY A 138 6.20 -19.70 -7.17
C GLY A 138 6.57 -20.62 -6.01
N GLY A 139 6.95 -20.02 -4.88
CA GLY A 139 7.08 -20.70 -3.60
C GLY A 139 5.84 -20.55 -2.72
N TYR A 140 5.80 -21.27 -1.60
CA TYR A 140 4.72 -21.20 -0.61
C TYR A 140 5.29 -20.95 0.78
N LEU A 141 4.53 -20.24 1.61
CA LEU A 141 4.79 -20.07 3.03
C LEU A 141 3.77 -20.89 3.82
N GLN A 142 4.22 -21.64 4.83
CA GLN A 142 3.37 -22.44 5.69
C GLN A 142 3.73 -22.20 7.16
N GLY A 143 2.69 -22.03 7.98
CA GLY A 143 2.89 -21.67 9.37
C GLY A 143 1.60 -21.66 10.17
N ARG A 144 1.68 -21.00 11.33
CA ARG A 144 0.53 -20.78 12.21
C ARG A 144 0.51 -19.36 12.79
N VAL A 145 -0.68 -18.89 13.11
CA VAL A 145 -0.93 -17.63 13.84
C VAL A 145 -1.35 -17.96 15.27
N VAL A 146 -0.69 -17.33 16.24
CA VAL A 146 -0.89 -17.56 17.67
C VAL A 146 -0.97 -16.25 18.44
N ASP A 147 -1.58 -16.26 19.62
CA ASP A 147 -1.49 -15.17 20.59
C ASP A 147 -0.16 -15.22 21.39
N THR A 148 0.07 -14.23 22.26
CA THR A 148 1.24 -14.15 23.15
C THR A 148 1.35 -15.30 24.15
N ASP A 149 0.26 -15.98 24.46
CA ASP A 149 0.25 -17.18 25.31
C ASP A 149 0.45 -18.47 24.51
N GLY A 150 0.62 -18.36 23.18
CA GLY A 150 0.83 -19.46 22.25
C GLY A 150 -0.46 -20.17 21.82
N ARG A 151 -1.65 -19.66 22.17
CA ARG A 151 -2.94 -20.22 21.73
C ARG A 151 -3.18 -19.90 20.25
N PRO A 152 -3.78 -20.81 19.47
CA PRO A 152 -4.06 -20.55 18.06
C PRO A 152 -5.08 -19.42 17.88
N VAL A 153 -4.86 -18.55 16.89
CA VAL A 153 -5.85 -17.56 16.44
C VAL A 153 -6.58 -18.12 15.21
N PRO A 154 -7.88 -18.46 15.30
CA PRO A 154 -8.53 -19.24 14.25
C PRO A 154 -8.87 -18.50 12.96
N SER A 155 -9.25 -17.23 13.08
CA SER A 155 -9.70 -16.39 11.97
C SER A 155 -8.78 -15.18 11.83
N PHE A 156 -8.09 -15.08 10.71
CA PHE A 156 -7.07 -14.06 10.49
C PHE A 156 -6.87 -13.79 8.99
N SER A 157 -6.28 -12.63 8.68
CA SER A 157 -5.89 -12.25 7.33
C SER A 157 -4.38 -12.11 7.24
N LEU A 158 -3.79 -12.66 6.18
CA LEU A 158 -2.36 -12.55 5.90
C LEU A 158 -2.11 -11.71 4.66
N SER A 159 -1.12 -10.83 4.72
CA SER A 159 -0.53 -10.21 3.54
C SER A 159 0.98 -10.41 3.58
N ALA A 160 1.57 -10.64 2.42
CA ALA A 160 3.01 -10.72 2.28
C ALA A 160 3.47 -9.81 1.15
N GLY A 161 4.52 -9.03 1.37
CA GLY A 161 4.96 -8.09 0.36
C GLY A 161 6.27 -7.38 0.71
N PRO A 162 6.99 -6.86 -0.29
CA PRO A 162 8.16 -6.03 -0.06
C PRO A 162 7.76 -4.68 0.55
N MET A 163 8.68 -4.07 1.30
CA MET A 163 8.51 -2.76 1.97
C MET A 163 8.31 -1.57 1.01
N THR A 164 8.36 -1.78 -0.31
CA THR A 164 8.23 -0.73 -1.33
C THR A 164 6.84 -0.76 -1.97
N PHE A 165 6.10 0.34 -1.78
CA PHE A 165 4.71 0.64 -2.19
C PHE A 165 4.37 0.50 -3.70
N ARG A 166 5.20 -0.13 -4.52
CA ARG A 166 4.97 -0.26 -5.98
C ARG A 166 4.86 -1.70 -6.50
N ALA A 167 5.10 -2.71 -5.66
CA ALA A 167 5.17 -4.09 -6.12
C ALA A 167 3.97 -4.97 -5.73
N GLY A 168 2.87 -4.39 -5.22
CA GLY A 168 1.61 -5.12 -4.99
C GLY A 168 1.81 -6.52 -4.42
N GLY A 169 2.17 -6.60 -3.12
CA GLY A 169 2.06 -7.88 -2.43
C GLY A 169 0.65 -8.47 -2.63
N PRO A 170 0.47 -9.81 -2.64
CA PRO A 170 -0.86 -10.40 -2.70
C PRO A 170 -1.85 -9.64 -1.81
N PRO A 171 -3.09 -9.40 -2.29
CA PRO A 171 -4.14 -8.86 -1.44
C PRO A 171 -4.23 -9.71 -0.18
N ALA A 172 -4.62 -9.08 0.92
CA ALA A 172 -4.79 -9.81 2.17
C ALA A 172 -5.70 -11.02 1.93
N GLN A 173 -5.24 -12.20 2.32
CA GLN A 173 -5.96 -13.44 2.17
C GLN A 173 -6.48 -13.87 3.54
N SER A 174 -7.78 -14.11 3.63
CA SER A 174 -8.42 -14.56 4.87
C SER A 174 -8.29 -16.07 5.04
N PHE A 175 -8.10 -16.50 6.28
CA PHE A 175 -7.98 -17.89 6.69
C PHE A 175 -8.90 -18.13 7.89
N ASP A 176 -9.60 -19.25 7.85
CA ASP A 176 -10.39 -19.79 8.95
C ASP A 176 -9.93 -21.22 9.26
N ASN A 177 -9.12 -21.36 10.31
CA ASN A 177 -8.54 -22.64 10.70
C ASN A 177 -8.46 -22.71 12.22
N ALA A 178 -9.17 -23.66 12.85
CA ALA A 178 -9.21 -23.80 14.32
C ALA A 178 -7.84 -23.92 15.01
N ASN A 179 -6.81 -24.37 14.30
CA ASN A 179 -5.43 -24.50 14.81
C ASN A 179 -4.53 -23.32 14.42
N GLY A 180 -5.08 -22.28 13.79
CA GLY A 180 -4.36 -21.10 13.31
C GLY A 180 -3.46 -21.37 12.11
N HIS A 181 -3.58 -22.52 11.45
CA HIS A 181 -2.67 -22.91 10.36
C HIS A 181 -2.98 -22.17 9.06
N PHE A 182 -1.93 -21.81 8.32
CA PHE A 182 -2.04 -21.22 6.98
C PHE A 182 -1.08 -21.85 5.98
N ARG A 183 -1.45 -21.74 4.70
CA ARG A 183 -0.58 -21.93 3.56
C ARG A 183 -0.81 -20.78 2.58
N LEU A 184 0.17 -19.89 2.46
CA LEU A 184 0.11 -18.69 1.62
C LEU A 184 0.96 -18.89 0.36
N GLY A 185 0.38 -18.60 -0.80
CA GLY A 185 1.04 -18.68 -2.11
C GLY A 185 0.20 -19.36 -3.20
N PRO A 186 0.74 -19.53 -4.42
CA PRO A 186 2.15 -19.32 -4.80
C PRO A 186 2.57 -17.85 -4.81
N MET A 187 3.85 -17.60 -4.53
CA MET A 187 4.46 -16.26 -4.50
C MET A 187 5.81 -16.25 -5.21
N ALA A 188 6.18 -15.11 -5.78
CA ALA A 188 7.53 -14.89 -6.28
C ALA A 188 8.60 -15.21 -5.21
N ALA A 189 9.63 -15.96 -5.60
CA ALA A 189 10.77 -16.27 -4.73
C ALA A 189 11.52 -14.99 -4.33
N GLY A 190 12.04 -14.97 -3.11
CA GLY A 190 12.77 -13.84 -2.57
C GLY A 190 12.49 -13.55 -1.10
N ARG A 191 13.15 -12.52 -0.58
CA ARG A 191 12.91 -12.02 0.79
C ARG A 191 11.68 -11.14 0.82
N THR A 192 10.78 -11.41 1.76
CA THR A 192 9.55 -10.66 1.98
C THR A 192 9.30 -10.44 3.47
N GLN A 193 8.26 -9.67 3.79
CA GLN A 193 7.71 -9.55 5.13
C GLN A 193 6.30 -10.13 5.11
N LEU A 194 5.92 -10.79 6.20
CA LEU A 194 4.59 -11.34 6.40
C LEU A 194 3.90 -10.54 7.49
N TRP A 195 2.69 -10.08 7.22
CA TRP A 195 1.81 -9.43 8.19
C TRP A 195 0.57 -10.27 8.39
N ALA A 196 0.14 -10.38 9.65
CA ALA A 196 -1.11 -11.00 10.03
C ALA A 196 -1.96 -10.00 10.80
N ALA A 197 -3.26 -9.96 10.54
CA ALA A 197 -4.24 -9.24 11.35
C ALA A 197 -5.40 -10.17 11.69
N ALA A 198 -5.95 -10.00 12.90
CA ALA A 198 -7.14 -10.70 13.36
C ALA A 198 -7.95 -9.75 14.25
N GLU A 199 -9.26 -9.94 14.29
CA GLU A 199 -10.14 -9.17 15.16
C GLU A 199 -9.74 -9.33 16.63
N GLY A 200 -9.62 -8.22 17.36
CA GLY A 200 -9.21 -8.22 18.77
C GLY A 200 -7.71 -8.36 19.00
N TYR A 201 -6.90 -8.34 17.94
CA TYR A 201 -5.45 -8.47 18.02
C TYR A 201 -4.70 -7.39 17.25
N GLN A 202 -3.60 -6.92 17.80
CA GLN A 202 -2.65 -6.10 17.06
C GLN A 202 -2.08 -6.89 15.87
N PRO A 203 -1.92 -6.28 14.69
CA PRO A 203 -1.27 -6.92 13.57
C PRO A 203 0.15 -7.36 13.93
N GLY A 204 0.43 -8.63 13.74
CA GLY A 204 1.75 -9.21 13.92
C GLY A 204 2.55 -9.13 12.63
N GLU A 205 3.87 -9.07 12.75
CA GLU A 205 4.79 -9.11 11.62
C GLU A 205 5.90 -10.14 11.83
N VAL A 206 6.27 -10.81 10.72
CA VAL A 206 7.51 -11.59 10.64
C VAL A 206 8.41 -10.93 9.62
N LYS A 207 9.51 -10.36 10.11
CA LYS A 207 10.51 -9.69 9.28
C LYS A 207 11.34 -10.74 8.53
N SER A 208 11.59 -10.48 7.25
CA SER A 208 12.56 -11.22 6.43
C SER A 208 12.27 -12.73 6.31
N VAL A 209 11.07 -13.06 5.82
CA VAL A 209 10.74 -14.43 5.40
C VAL A 209 11.30 -14.70 4.01
N VAL A 210 11.87 -15.88 3.79
CA VAL A 210 12.38 -16.30 2.48
C VAL A 210 11.36 -17.21 1.80
N VAL A 211 10.88 -16.79 0.63
CA VAL A 211 10.13 -17.64 -0.29
C VAL A 211 11.14 -18.30 -1.23
N GLU A 212 11.17 -19.62 -1.25
CA GLU A 212 12.03 -20.40 -2.15
C GLU A 212 11.22 -20.94 -3.34
N GLU A 213 11.78 -20.85 -4.54
CA GLU A 213 11.12 -21.30 -5.77
C GLU A 213 10.74 -22.78 -5.70
N GLY A 214 9.47 -23.10 -5.99
CA GLY A 214 8.96 -24.47 -6.03
C GLY A 214 8.86 -25.16 -4.67
N LEU A 215 9.25 -24.49 -3.58
CA LEU A 215 9.32 -25.06 -2.24
C LEU A 215 8.26 -24.48 -1.30
N VAL A 216 8.08 -25.17 -0.17
CA VAL A 216 7.19 -24.77 0.92
C VAL A 216 8.05 -24.42 2.13
N THR A 217 8.27 -23.12 2.35
CA THR A 217 8.94 -22.64 3.56
C THR A 217 8.01 -22.83 4.75
N SER A 218 8.36 -23.77 5.64
CA SER A 218 7.53 -24.20 6.77
C SER A 218 8.05 -23.68 8.11
N GLY A 219 7.25 -23.80 9.16
CA GLY A 219 7.65 -23.46 10.53
C GLY A 219 7.51 -21.98 10.89
N ILE A 220 6.79 -21.20 10.07
CA ILE A 220 6.55 -19.79 10.34
C ILE A 220 5.55 -19.67 11.48
N VAL A 221 5.87 -18.85 12.49
CA VAL A 221 4.96 -18.52 13.57
C VAL A 221 4.76 -17.01 13.57
N VAL A 222 3.52 -16.56 13.36
CA VAL A 222 3.15 -15.16 13.53
C VAL A 222 2.48 -15.01 14.87
N THR A 223 3.04 -14.18 15.74
CA THR A 223 2.48 -13.92 17.07
C THR A 223 1.69 -12.62 17.02
N LEU A 224 0.47 -12.66 17.53
CA LEU A 224 -0.42 -11.53 17.66
C LEU A 224 -0.57 -11.15 19.12
N GLU A 225 -0.51 -9.86 19.42
CA GLU A 225 -0.77 -9.36 20.76
C GLU A 225 -2.25 -9.04 20.91
N PRO A 226 -2.93 -9.43 22.01
CA PRO A 226 -4.27 -8.96 22.29
C PRO A 226 -4.35 -7.43 22.23
N SER A 227 -5.48 -6.93 21.76
CA SER A 227 -5.72 -5.51 21.54
C SER A 227 -7.05 -5.08 22.16
N THR A 228 -7.15 -3.79 22.48
CA THR A 228 -8.41 -3.16 22.87
C THR A 228 -9.01 -2.41 21.68
N TYR A 229 -10.27 -1.99 21.79
CA TYR A 229 -10.92 -1.26 20.70
C TYR A 229 -10.88 0.25 20.95
N LEU A 230 -10.58 1.00 19.89
CA LEU A 230 -10.87 2.41 19.78
C LEU A 230 -12.13 2.56 18.92
N THR A 231 -13.17 3.19 19.46
CA THR A 231 -14.40 3.46 18.75
C THR A 231 -14.70 4.94 18.71
N GLY A 232 -15.65 5.33 17.87
CA GLY A 232 -16.09 6.71 17.78
C GLY A 232 -16.68 7.00 16.42
N THR A 233 -16.77 8.27 16.08
CA THR A 233 -17.35 8.76 14.83
C THR A 233 -16.37 9.62 14.04
N VAL A 234 -16.49 9.57 12.73
CA VAL A 234 -15.84 10.52 11.81
C VAL A 234 -16.92 11.42 11.22
N THR A 235 -16.76 12.72 11.42
CA THR A 235 -17.69 13.75 10.95
C THR A 235 -17.01 14.76 10.03
N ASP A 236 -17.81 15.40 9.20
CA ASP A 236 -17.41 16.57 8.43
C ASP A 236 -17.34 17.78 9.37
N ALA A 237 -16.17 18.41 9.48
CA ALA A 237 -15.93 19.49 10.42
C ALA A 237 -16.74 20.78 10.12
N GLN A 238 -17.28 20.94 8.91
CA GLN A 238 -18.07 22.12 8.52
C GLN A 238 -19.57 21.89 8.71
N THR A 239 -20.04 20.68 8.39
CA THR A 239 -21.49 20.38 8.37
C THR A 239 -21.95 19.53 9.55
N GLY A 240 -21.03 18.89 10.28
CA GLY A 240 -21.32 17.94 11.35
C GLY A 240 -21.88 16.60 10.87
N ARG A 241 -21.99 16.38 9.55
CA ARG A 241 -22.53 15.13 8.98
C ARG A 241 -21.55 13.97 9.12
N PRO A 242 -22.03 12.71 9.24
CA PRO A 242 -21.15 11.55 9.27
C PRO A 242 -20.41 11.36 7.94
N VAL A 243 -19.14 10.98 8.03
CA VAL A 243 -18.31 10.63 6.86
C VAL A 243 -18.26 9.12 6.72
N VAL A 244 -18.87 8.60 5.67
CA VAL A 244 -18.97 7.15 5.36
C VAL A 244 -17.72 6.67 4.62
N GLY A 245 -17.23 5.47 4.95
CA GLY A 245 -16.08 4.86 4.27
C GLY A 245 -14.75 5.57 4.54
N ALA A 246 -14.66 6.38 5.59
CA ALA A 246 -13.41 6.96 6.04
C ALA A 246 -12.50 5.87 6.60
N LEU A 247 -11.25 5.85 6.14
CA LEU A 247 -10.19 4.97 6.62
C LEU A 247 -9.57 5.54 7.90
N VAL A 248 -9.67 4.82 9.01
CA VAL A 248 -9.12 5.11 10.34
C VAL A 248 -8.06 4.05 10.67
N LEU A 249 -6.79 4.44 10.79
CA LEU A 249 -5.69 3.52 11.08
C LEU A 249 -4.63 4.15 11.98
N PRO A 250 -3.89 3.37 12.79
CA PRO A 250 -2.63 3.82 13.36
C PRO A 250 -1.67 4.29 12.26
N ALA A 251 -1.10 5.48 12.43
CA ALA A 251 -0.21 6.11 11.44
C ALA A 251 1.09 5.32 11.22
N GLU A 252 1.50 4.53 12.23
CA GLU A 252 2.67 3.64 12.16
C GLU A 252 2.36 2.34 11.39
N TRP A 253 1.08 1.97 11.24
CA TRP A 253 0.70 0.75 10.52
C TRP A 253 0.85 0.99 9.02
N ARG A 254 1.88 0.36 8.45
CA ARG A 254 2.15 0.38 7.00
C ARG A 254 1.29 -0.60 6.20
N ALA A 255 0.56 -1.48 6.87
CA ALA A 255 -0.28 -2.49 6.25
C ALA A 255 -1.70 -1.97 5.96
N ALA A 256 -1.82 -0.95 5.10
CA ALA A 256 -3.13 -0.51 4.60
C ALA A 256 -3.93 -1.67 3.97
N ALA A 257 -3.24 -2.69 3.44
CA ALA A 257 -3.84 -3.93 2.94
C ALA A 257 -4.61 -4.74 4.01
N LEU A 258 -4.35 -4.49 5.30
CA LEU A 258 -5.03 -5.15 6.42
C LEU A 258 -6.10 -4.24 7.06
N ALA A 259 -6.37 -3.07 6.49
CA ALA A 259 -7.30 -2.08 7.05
C ALA A 259 -8.70 -2.65 7.30
N GLU A 260 -9.20 -3.44 6.36
CA GLU A 260 -10.51 -4.11 6.48
C GLU A 260 -10.51 -5.13 7.63
N ALA A 261 -9.44 -5.91 7.75
CA ALA A 261 -9.30 -6.93 8.80
C ALA A 261 -9.17 -6.35 10.22
N VAL A 262 -8.87 -5.06 10.36
CA VAL A 262 -8.73 -4.37 11.66
C VAL A 262 -9.87 -3.40 11.97
N GLY A 263 -10.94 -3.40 11.15
CA GLY A 263 -12.11 -2.53 11.34
C GLY A 263 -11.86 -1.06 10.99
N GLY A 264 -10.91 -0.79 10.10
CA GLY A 264 -10.44 0.55 9.79
C GLY A 264 -11.37 1.42 8.94
N TYR A 265 -12.62 1.04 8.69
CA TYR A 265 -13.56 1.84 7.87
C TYR A 265 -14.79 2.27 8.65
N THR A 266 -15.26 3.49 8.41
CA THR A 266 -16.51 3.97 8.98
C THR A 266 -17.75 3.43 8.28
N ASP A 267 -18.78 3.14 9.07
CA ASP A 267 -20.11 2.72 8.59
C ASP A 267 -20.95 3.90 8.03
N GLU A 268 -22.20 3.61 7.64
CA GLU A 268 -23.14 4.61 7.11
C GLU A 268 -23.49 5.73 8.10
N GLN A 269 -23.28 5.51 9.40
CA GLN A 269 -23.45 6.51 10.44
C GLN A 269 -22.13 7.16 10.84
N GLY A 270 -21.06 6.92 10.08
CA GLY A 270 -19.72 7.46 10.33
C GLY A 270 -19.02 6.81 11.53
N ARG A 271 -19.57 5.73 12.10
CA ARG A 271 -18.95 5.06 13.26
C ARG A 271 -17.84 4.13 12.80
N TYR A 272 -16.76 4.05 13.59
CA TYR A 272 -15.68 3.10 13.37
C TYR A 272 -15.42 2.27 14.63
N ARG A 273 -14.82 1.09 14.43
CA ARG A 273 -14.28 0.25 15.51
C ARG A 273 -12.91 -0.26 15.10
N LEU A 274 -11.89 0.47 15.53
CA LEU A 274 -10.50 0.21 15.21
C LEU A 274 -9.84 -0.61 16.32
N THR A 275 -9.08 -1.61 15.92
CA THR A 275 -8.16 -2.34 16.81
C THR A 275 -7.03 -1.40 17.29
N ALA A 276 -6.91 -1.16 18.59
CA ALA A 276 -6.06 -0.15 19.21
C ALA A 276 -4.91 -0.75 20.04
N LEU A 277 -3.79 -0.05 20.11
CA LEU A 277 -2.58 -0.49 20.84
C LEU A 277 -2.77 -0.27 22.36
N PRO A 278 -2.87 -1.32 23.20
CA PRO A 278 -2.96 -1.16 24.65
C PRO A 278 -1.68 -0.54 25.20
N GLY A 279 -1.80 0.46 26.07
CA GLY A 279 -0.67 1.04 26.81
C GLY A 279 0.35 1.83 25.95
N GLN A 280 0.08 2.07 24.67
CA GLN A 280 0.96 2.88 23.80
C GLN A 280 0.24 4.11 23.24
N ARG A 281 0.84 5.29 23.42
CA ARG A 281 0.38 6.54 22.78
C ARG A 281 0.54 6.45 21.28
N THR A 282 -0.54 6.29 20.52
CA THR A 282 -0.49 6.11 19.08
C THR A 282 -0.99 7.35 18.33
N SER A 283 -0.41 7.60 17.15
CA SER A 283 -1.01 8.54 16.21
C SER A 283 -2.01 7.80 15.34
N ILE A 284 -3.24 8.31 15.22
CA ILE A 284 -4.27 7.80 14.34
C ILE A 284 -4.35 8.70 13.12
N LYS A 285 -4.25 8.10 11.94
CA LYS A 285 -4.50 8.74 10.66
C LYS A 285 -5.92 8.41 10.22
N VAL A 286 -6.66 9.46 9.85
CA VAL A 286 -8.00 9.37 9.29
C VAL A 286 -7.99 9.97 7.89
N SER A 287 -8.55 9.28 6.91
CA SER A 287 -8.64 9.77 5.53
C SER A 287 -9.92 9.32 4.84
N ALA A 288 -10.52 10.22 4.08
CA ALA A 288 -11.69 9.94 3.24
C ALA A 288 -11.53 10.70 1.91
N ASN A 289 -12.16 10.20 0.85
CA ASN A 289 -12.15 10.89 -0.44
C ASN A 289 -12.84 12.27 -0.32
N GLY A 290 -12.26 13.30 -0.91
CA GLY A 290 -12.76 14.67 -0.80
C GLY A 290 -12.41 15.38 0.52
N TYR A 291 -11.67 14.75 1.43
CA TYR A 291 -11.25 15.33 2.70
C TYR A 291 -9.73 15.44 2.82
N ARG A 292 -9.26 16.42 3.58
CA ARG A 292 -7.86 16.49 4.01
C ARG A 292 -7.60 15.35 4.99
N PRO A 293 -6.58 14.49 4.77
CA PRO A 293 -6.21 13.49 5.76
C PRO A 293 -5.84 14.16 7.09
N LEU A 294 -6.31 13.61 8.20
CA LEU A 294 -6.04 14.10 9.54
C LEU A 294 -5.13 13.11 10.28
N VAL A 295 -4.11 13.60 10.98
CA VAL A 295 -3.27 12.79 11.87
C VAL A 295 -3.38 13.32 13.29
N VAL A 296 -4.04 12.55 14.17
CA VAL A 296 -4.19 12.89 15.59
C VAL A 296 -3.23 12.05 16.42
N GLY A 297 -2.40 12.67 17.25
CA GLY A 297 -1.50 11.94 18.16
C GLY A 297 -2.03 11.81 19.58
N GLY A 298 -1.34 11.00 20.38
CA GLY A 298 -1.64 10.83 21.81
C GLY A 298 -2.90 10.04 22.10
N VAL A 299 -3.38 9.24 21.16
CA VAL A 299 -4.50 8.33 21.40
C VAL A 299 -3.96 7.11 22.15
N GLU A 300 -4.34 6.97 23.41
CA GLU A 300 -4.00 5.82 24.25
C GLU A 300 -5.12 4.78 24.14
N GLY A 301 -4.76 3.53 23.87
CA GLY A 301 -5.70 2.43 24.05
C GLY A 301 -5.98 2.24 25.54
N ALA A 302 -7.25 2.20 25.94
CA ALA A 302 -7.61 1.88 27.31
C ALA A 302 -7.06 0.48 27.64
N GLY A 303 -6.39 0.33 28.79
CA GLY A 303 -5.65 -0.89 29.17
C GLY A 303 -6.54 -2.13 29.36
N ASP A 304 -7.85 -1.93 29.47
CA ASP A 304 -8.82 -2.92 29.93
C ASP A 304 -10.25 -2.63 29.43
N GLY A 305 -10.42 -1.72 28.45
CA GLY A 305 -11.73 -1.32 27.94
C GLY A 305 -11.73 -0.71 26.53
N GLU A 306 -12.91 -0.29 26.08
CA GLU A 306 -13.12 0.41 24.81
C GLU A 306 -12.84 1.92 25.00
N ALA A 307 -11.88 2.47 24.24
CA ALA A 307 -11.60 3.90 24.24
C ALA A 307 -12.47 4.59 23.18
N VAL A 308 -13.09 5.72 23.52
CA VAL A 308 -13.90 6.48 22.57
C VAL A 308 -13.12 7.71 22.08
N ARG A 309 -13.04 7.89 20.77
CA ARG A 309 -12.42 9.05 20.13
C ARG A 309 -13.16 9.47 18.87
N ASP A 310 -13.68 10.68 18.86
CA ASP A 310 -14.25 11.25 17.64
C ASP A 310 -13.21 12.00 16.81
N PHE A 311 -13.42 12.01 15.50
CA PHE A 311 -12.60 12.73 14.54
C PHE A 311 -13.48 13.62 13.66
N SER A 312 -12.98 14.80 13.32
CA SER A 312 -13.66 15.69 12.38
C SER A 312 -12.71 16.09 11.26
N LEU A 313 -13.05 15.68 10.03
CA LEU A 313 -12.27 15.92 8.83
C LEU A 313 -12.68 17.24 8.18
N MET A 314 -11.70 18.03 7.75
CA MET A 314 -11.93 19.21 6.93
C MET A 314 -12.04 18.80 5.45
N PRO A 315 -13.05 19.27 4.70
CA PRO A 315 -13.11 19.08 3.26
C PRO A 315 -11.82 19.57 2.57
N GLN A 316 -11.40 18.88 1.52
CA GLN A 316 -10.36 19.34 0.62
C GLN A 316 -11.04 20.17 -0.48
N PRO A 317 -10.84 21.50 -0.52
CA PRO A 317 -11.43 22.33 -1.56
C PRO A 317 -10.89 21.91 -2.92
N GLU A 318 -11.77 21.90 -3.91
CA GLU A 318 -11.42 21.62 -5.30
C GLU A 318 -10.45 22.68 -5.82
N GLY A 319 -9.41 22.26 -6.54
CA GLY A 319 -8.39 23.15 -7.09
C GLY A 319 -7.32 23.63 -6.09
N GLU A 320 -7.51 23.44 -4.78
CA GLU A 320 -6.47 23.69 -3.80
C GLU A 320 -5.43 22.56 -3.75
N ARG A 321 -4.19 22.91 -3.41
CA ARG A 321 -3.14 21.91 -3.22
C ARG A 321 -3.54 20.94 -2.10
N PRO A 322 -3.37 19.62 -2.29
CA PRO A 322 -3.59 18.64 -1.24
C PRO A 322 -2.80 18.98 0.01
N ALA A 323 -3.50 18.98 1.14
CA ALA A 323 -2.90 19.22 2.44
C ALA A 323 -3.26 18.10 3.42
N THR A 324 -2.43 17.94 4.44
CA THR A 324 -2.68 17.02 5.56
C THR A 324 -2.82 17.84 6.83
N GLU A 325 -3.89 17.60 7.57
CA GLU A 325 -4.07 18.14 8.91
C GLU A 325 -3.36 17.26 9.93
N LEU A 326 -2.83 17.88 10.98
CA LEU A 326 -2.28 17.19 12.12
C LEU A 326 -2.55 17.93 13.42
N THR A 327 -2.56 17.20 14.53
CA THR A 327 -2.58 17.79 15.87
C THR A 327 -1.18 17.81 16.46
N GLY A 328 -0.68 18.98 16.84
CA GLY A 328 0.64 19.12 17.45
C GLY A 328 1.14 20.55 17.41
N ILE A 329 2.45 20.71 17.21
CA ILE A 329 3.09 22.04 17.27
C ILE A 329 3.34 22.67 15.89
N GLY A 330 3.11 21.95 14.80
CA GLY A 330 3.33 22.47 13.45
C GLY A 330 4.81 22.60 13.06
N ALA A 331 5.57 21.51 13.16
CA ALA A 331 6.98 21.49 12.76
C ALA A 331 7.33 20.22 11.96
N VAL A 332 8.25 20.38 11.00
CA VAL A 332 8.82 19.29 10.22
C VAL A 332 10.12 18.85 10.88
N LEU A 333 10.18 17.58 11.26
CA LEU A 333 11.29 17.00 12.01
C LEU A 333 12.31 16.33 11.08
N ARG A 334 13.59 16.39 11.45
CA ARG A 334 14.70 15.73 10.76
C ARG A 334 15.65 15.09 11.77
N PRO A 335 16.26 13.94 11.45
CA PRO A 335 17.26 13.34 12.34
C PRO A 335 18.47 14.26 12.45
N HIS A 336 19.05 14.35 13.65
CA HIS A 336 20.26 15.09 13.91
C HIS A 336 21.14 14.32 14.90
N ARG A 337 22.46 14.50 14.84
CA ARG A 337 23.41 13.77 15.69
C ARG A 337 23.17 13.92 17.20
N GLU A 338 22.63 15.07 17.60
CA GLU A 338 22.41 15.42 19.02
C GLU A 338 20.94 15.32 19.46
N GLY A 339 20.02 14.99 18.55
CA GLY A 339 18.59 15.13 18.81
C GLY A 339 17.73 14.99 17.55
N VAL A 340 16.57 15.64 17.57
CA VAL A 340 15.70 15.81 16.40
C VAL A 340 15.62 17.28 16.04
N MET A 341 16.07 17.62 14.83
CA MET A 341 16.11 19.00 14.35
C MET A 341 14.79 19.44 13.73
N LEU A 342 14.41 20.70 13.96
CA LEU A 342 13.34 21.37 13.23
C LEU A 342 13.85 21.77 11.84
N GLY A 343 13.48 20.99 10.82
CA GLY A 343 13.82 21.28 9.43
C GLY A 343 12.97 22.41 8.82
N ALA A 344 11.72 22.53 9.26
CA ALA A 344 10.82 23.62 8.93
C ALA A 344 9.79 23.81 10.05
N ILE A 345 9.20 25.00 10.10
CA ILE A 345 8.08 25.33 10.99
C ILE A 345 6.95 25.83 10.11
N VAL A 346 5.73 25.41 10.43
CA VAL A 346 4.53 25.84 9.72
C VAL A 346 4.17 27.24 10.17
N ASP A 347 4.05 28.16 9.21
CA ASP A 347 3.63 29.53 9.49
C ASP A 347 2.23 29.56 10.10
N GLY A 348 2.06 30.37 11.15
CA GLY A 348 0.82 30.43 11.93
C GLY A 348 0.59 29.26 12.89
N GLY A 349 1.43 28.21 12.85
CA GLY A 349 1.34 27.08 13.79
C GLY A 349 1.95 27.36 15.17
N PRO A 350 1.63 26.57 16.22
CA PRO A 350 2.06 26.85 17.60
C PRO A 350 3.57 27.00 17.80
N ALA A 351 4.38 26.24 17.07
CA ALA A 351 5.85 26.30 17.16
C ALA A 351 6.42 27.62 16.63
N SER A 352 5.74 28.31 15.70
CA SER A 352 6.26 29.53 15.05
C SER A 352 6.44 30.70 16.03
N ALA A 353 5.72 30.69 17.15
CA ALA A 353 5.83 31.70 18.20
C ALA A 353 7.07 31.54 19.10
N ARG A 354 7.63 30.32 19.22
CA ARG A 354 8.65 30.01 20.25
C ARG A 354 9.89 29.30 19.73
N LEU A 355 9.80 28.63 18.59
CA LEU A 355 10.87 27.82 17.99
C LEU A 355 11.31 28.38 16.65
N ARG A 356 12.50 27.97 16.20
CA ARG A 356 13.08 28.38 14.92
C ARG A 356 13.61 27.16 14.16
N ARG A 357 13.65 27.27 12.83
CA ARG A 357 14.34 26.27 12.00
C ARG A 357 15.79 26.11 12.48
N GLY A 358 16.26 24.88 12.57
CA GLY A 358 17.60 24.52 13.05
C GLY A 358 17.68 24.27 14.54
N ASP A 359 16.64 24.58 15.31
CA ASP A 359 16.54 24.15 16.70
C ASP A 359 16.53 22.61 16.80
N VAL A 360 17.17 22.07 17.84
CA VAL A 360 17.31 20.63 18.06
C VAL A 360 16.62 20.24 19.35
N ILE A 361 15.57 19.43 19.25
CA ILE A 361 14.85 18.83 20.37
C ILE A 361 15.67 17.65 20.88
N VAL A 362 15.99 17.66 22.18
CA VAL A 362 16.74 16.57 22.83
C VAL A 362 15.87 15.73 23.74
N MET A 363 14.81 16.32 24.30
CA MET A 363 13.81 15.64 25.14
C MET A 363 12.40 16.21 24.92
N VAL A 364 11.40 15.37 25.14
CA VAL A 364 9.97 15.71 25.08
C VAL A 364 9.32 15.13 26.33
N ASP A 365 8.59 15.94 27.10
CA ASP A 365 7.90 15.57 28.33
C ASP A 365 8.78 14.79 29.33
N GLY A 366 10.07 15.15 29.40
CA GLY A 366 11.06 14.54 30.30
C GLY A 366 11.77 13.31 29.73
N GLU A 367 11.36 12.80 28.58
CA GLU A 367 12.01 11.67 27.93
C GLU A 367 12.97 12.08 26.81
N SER A 368 14.13 11.42 26.75
CA SER A 368 15.03 11.58 25.61
C SER A 368 14.44 10.97 24.34
N VAL A 369 14.52 11.75 23.26
CA VAL A 369 14.16 11.30 21.91
C VAL A 369 15.36 10.80 21.10
N ARG A 370 16.58 11.04 21.59
CA ARG A 370 17.82 10.77 20.84
C ARG A 370 17.70 11.31 19.40
N ASN A 371 18.07 10.55 18.39
CA ASN A 371 17.90 10.90 16.98
C ASN A 371 16.65 10.25 16.34
N ASP A 372 15.72 9.73 17.16
CA ASP A 372 14.53 9.04 16.68
C ASP A 372 13.40 10.04 16.37
N VAL A 373 13.23 10.30 15.07
CA VAL A 373 12.19 11.20 14.56
C VAL A 373 10.78 10.66 14.81
N GLY A 374 10.59 9.34 14.74
CA GLY A 374 9.28 8.71 14.97
C GLY A 374 8.86 8.88 16.42
N LYS A 375 9.75 8.51 17.35
CA LYS A 375 9.53 8.70 18.79
C LYS A 375 9.25 10.16 19.12
N ALA A 376 10.05 11.10 18.58
CA ALA A 376 9.84 12.53 18.81
C ALA A 376 8.47 13.00 18.26
N ALA A 377 8.11 12.63 17.04
CA ALA A 377 6.83 13.01 16.44
C ALA A 377 5.65 12.52 17.27
N GLN A 378 5.69 11.28 17.74
CA GLN A 378 4.65 10.67 18.56
C GLN A 378 4.46 11.39 19.90
N ALA A 379 5.55 11.76 20.57
CA ALA A 379 5.53 12.50 21.84
C ALA A 379 5.09 13.97 21.66
N ILE A 380 5.49 14.59 20.54
CA ILE A 380 5.15 15.99 20.23
C ILE A 380 3.68 16.14 19.86
N ARG A 381 3.11 15.18 19.13
CA ARG A 381 1.68 15.15 18.85
C ARG A 381 0.88 14.83 20.13
N GLY A 382 -0.41 15.14 20.10
CA GLY A 382 -1.29 14.97 21.25
C GLY A 382 -2.58 15.74 21.05
N GLU A 383 -3.43 15.72 22.07
CA GLU A 383 -4.74 16.38 22.02
C GLU A 383 -4.62 17.89 21.89
N ILE A 384 -5.52 18.49 21.11
CA ILE A 384 -5.60 19.95 20.94
C ILE A 384 -5.85 20.59 22.32
N GLY A 385 -5.18 21.70 22.58
CA GLY A 385 -5.28 22.43 23.84
C GLY A 385 -4.41 21.88 24.98
N THR A 386 -3.77 20.73 24.80
CA THR A 386 -2.81 20.20 25.79
C THR A 386 -1.41 20.76 25.56
N ASP A 387 -0.63 20.91 26.63
CA ASP A 387 0.74 21.35 26.54
C ASP A 387 1.72 20.20 26.27
N VAL A 388 2.77 20.50 25.50
CA VAL A 388 3.98 19.68 25.38
C VAL A 388 5.18 20.45 25.91
N VAL A 389 6.04 19.76 26.67
CA VAL A 389 7.28 20.32 27.19
C VAL A 389 8.45 19.82 26.36
N LEU A 390 9.13 20.73 25.68
CA LEU A 390 10.30 20.45 24.86
C LEU A 390 11.57 20.93 25.55
N TRP A 391 12.65 20.18 25.43
CA TRP A 391 14.00 20.64 25.75
C TRP A 391 14.77 20.83 24.47
N VAL A 392 15.16 22.08 24.18
CA VAL A 392 15.61 22.50 22.85
C VAL A 392 16.98 23.18 22.92
N LYS A 393 17.93 22.70 22.12
CA LYS A 393 19.20 23.38 21.85
C LYS A 393 19.03 24.33 20.65
N ARG A 394 19.23 25.63 20.87
CA ARG A 394 19.09 26.64 19.81
C ARG A 394 20.18 26.47 18.76
N GLY A 395 19.78 26.27 17.49
CA GLY A 395 20.73 25.97 16.40
C GLY A 395 21.62 24.74 16.66
N GLY A 396 21.19 23.82 17.54
CA GLY A 396 21.96 22.65 17.95
C GLY A 396 23.17 22.93 18.84
N ARG A 397 23.26 24.11 19.48
CA ARG A 397 24.38 24.49 20.35
C ARG A 397 23.90 24.85 21.75
N GLY A 398 24.83 24.78 22.72
CA GLY A 398 24.60 25.17 24.11
C GLY A 398 23.71 24.22 24.89
N GLU A 399 23.31 24.67 26.08
CA GLU A 399 22.45 23.91 26.97
C GLU A 399 20.98 23.88 26.49
N PRO A 400 20.27 22.75 26.64
CA PRO A 400 18.85 22.66 26.30
C PRO A 400 17.99 23.62 27.13
N GLN A 401 17.12 24.37 26.45
CA GLN A 401 16.15 25.28 27.06
C GLN A 401 14.77 24.61 27.12
N ARG A 402 14.08 24.75 28.25
CA ARG A 402 12.70 24.30 28.41
C ARG A 402 11.74 25.23 27.66
N VAL A 403 10.97 24.68 26.73
CA VAL A 403 9.95 25.40 25.95
C VAL A 403 8.63 24.64 26.07
N VAL A 404 7.60 25.31 26.57
CA VAL A 404 6.23 24.76 26.61
C VAL A 404 5.49 25.24 25.37
N ILE A 405 4.74 24.36 24.71
CA ILE A 405 3.91 24.71 23.55
C ILE A 405 2.56 24.03 23.69
N THR A 406 1.49 24.78 23.54
CA THR A 406 0.14 24.24 23.49
C THR A 406 -0.13 23.68 22.10
N ARG A 407 -0.59 22.43 22.04
CA ARG A 407 -0.88 21.73 20.79
C ARG A 407 -2.14 22.28 20.14
N ASP A 408 -2.14 22.36 18.82
CA ASP A 408 -3.29 22.79 18.02
C ASP A 408 -3.40 22.00 16.71
N ARG A 409 -4.50 22.19 15.99
CA ARG A 409 -4.69 21.69 14.63
C ARG A 409 -3.84 22.53 13.67
N VAL A 410 -3.01 21.87 12.88
CA VAL A 410 -2.11 22.49 11.92
C VAL A 410 -2.30 21.87 10.55
N THR A 411 -2.41 22.71 9.52
CA THR A 411 -2.44 22.28 8.12
C THR A 411 -1.02 22.27 7.55
N MET A 412 -0.57 21.12 7.05
CA MET A 412 0.67 21.01 6.29
C MET A 412 0.39 20.77 4.80
N PRO A 413 0.96 21.60 3.90
CA PRO A 413 0.89 21.32 2.47
C PRO A 413 1.66 20.02 2.18
N ASN A 414 1.10 19.17 1.31
CA ASN A 414 1.77 17.93 0.93
C ASN A 414 2.97 18.26 0.02
N PRO A 415 4.23 18.02 0.44
CA PRO A 415 5.41 18.40 -0.33
C PRO A 415 5.58 17.57 -1.61
N HIS A 416 4.85 16.45 -1.75
CA HIS A 416 4.91 15.56 -2.91
C HIS A 416 3.65 15.62 -3.80
N ALA A 417 2.70 16.51 -3.52
CA ALA A 417 1.58 16.70 -4.42
C ALA A 417 2.09 17.30 -5.75
N PRO A 418 1.66 16.78 -6.92
CA PRO A 418 1.97 17.40 -8.19
C PRO A 418 1.49 18.86 -8.17
N ARG A 419 2.27 19.76 -8.78
CA ARG A 419 1.77 21.11 -9.04
C ARG A 419 0.71 20.97 -10.13
N ASN A 420 -0.53 21.32 -9.80
CA ASN A 420 -1.57 21.55 -10.80
C ASN A 420 -1.11 22.59 -11.82
#